data_AF-A0AA38CDK5-F1
#
_entry.id   AF-A0AA38CDK5-F1
#
_cell.length_a   1.000
_cell.length_b   1.000
_cell.length_c   1.000
_cell.angle_alpha   90.00
_cell.angle_beta   90.00
_cell.angle_gamma   90.00
#
_symmetry.space_group_name_H-M   'P 1'
#
loop_
_entity.id
_entity.type
_entity.pdbx_description
1 polymer ?
#
loop_
_entity_poly.entity_id
_entity_poly.type
_entity_poly.pdbx_seq_one_letter_code
_entity_poly.pdbx_strand_id
1 'polypeptide(L)' 'MRLVESNIIDKKVMDVLQEHAVIMHPLPRLDEITVEVDSDPRAAYFRQAKNGLYIRMALLKLLLLG' A
#
# COMPACT_ATOMS: atom_id res chain seq x y z
N MET A 1 -13.49 24.58 -8.48
CA MET A 1 -12.38 23.61 -8.29
C MET A 1 -13.01 22.22 -8.31
N ARG A 2 -12.95 21.52 -9.45
CA ARG A 2 -13.51 20.16 -9.58
C ARG A 2 -12.53 19.19 -8.95
N LEU A 3 -12.95 18.50 -7.90
CA LEU A 3 -12.21 17.39 -7.30
C LEU A 3 -12.14 16.26 -8.33
N VAL A 4 -10.98 15.61 -8.44
CA VAL A 4 -10.75 14.47 -9.34
C VAL A 4 -11.51 13.27 -8.78
N GLU A 5 -12.81 13.17 -9.07
CA GLU A 5 -13.64 12.01 -8.71
C GLU A 5 -13.40 10.81 -9.65
N SER A 6 -12.16 10.38 -9.80
CA SER A 6 -11.85 9.15 -10.52
C SER A 6 -10.52 8.62 -10.02
N ASN A 7 -10.55 7.58 -9.16
CA ASN A 7 -9.47 6.65 -8.77
C ASN A 7 -9.59 6.23 -7.28
N ILE A 8 -10.80 6.06 -6.75
CA ILE A 8 -11.00 5.46 -5.42
C ILE A 8 -10.88 3.94 -5.56
N ILE A 9 -10.00 3.33 -4.76
CA ILE A 9 -9.93 1.88 -4.61
C ILE A 9 -10.89 1.48 -3.49
N ASP A 10 -12.00 0.87 -3.87
CA ASP A 10 -13.04 0.37 -2.99
C ASP A 10 -13.23 -1.15 -3.17
N LYS A 11 -14.17 -1.74 -2.44
CA LYS A 11 -14.49 -3.17 -2.57
C LYS A 11 -14.84 -3.60 -4.01
N LYS A 12 -15.51 -2.75 -4.79
CA LYS A 12 -15.89 -3.09 -6.18
C LYS A 12 -14.67 -3.21 -7.08
N VAL A 13 -13.68 -2.34 -6.87
CA VAL A 13 -12.38 -2.47 -7.55
C VAL A 13 -11.70 -3.77 -7.12
N MET A 14 -11.70 -4.08 -5.83
CA MET A 14 -11.10 -5.33 -5.32
C MET A 14 -11.77 -6.59 -5.90
N ASP A 15 -13.07 -6.58 -6.14
CA ASP A 15 -13.82 -7.74 -6.66
C ASP A 15 -13.44 -8.12 -8.11
N VAL A 16 -12.91 -7.20 -8.91
CA VAL A 16 -12.47 -7.47 -10.29
C VAL A 16 -10.97 -7.72 -10.42
N LEU A 17 -10.20 -7.56 -9.35
CA LEU A 17 -8.77 -7.88 -9.33
C LEU A 17 -8.54 -9.38 -9.31
N GLN A 18 -7.41 -9.80 -9.91
CA GLN A 18 -6.94 -11.17 -9.80
C GLN A 18 -6.76 -11.56 -8.32
N GLU A 19 -6.98 -12.84 -8.01
CA GLU A 19 -6.86 -13.37 -6.65
C GLU A 19 -5.45 -13.15 -6.05
N HIS A 20 -4.42 -13.18 -6.90
CA HIS A 20 -3.02 -12.97 -6.52
C HIS A 20 -2.55 -11.52 -6.68
N ALA A 21 -3.44 -10.58 -7.04
CA ALA A 21 -3.08 -9.18 -7.15
C ALA A 21 -2.67 -8.60 -5.78
N VAL A 22 -1.88 -7.54 -5.79
CA VAL A 22 -1.45 -6.84 -4.58
C VAL A 22 -1.62 -5.33 -4.77
N ILE A 23 -2.25 -4.68 -3.80
CA ILE A 23 -2.38 -3.22 -3.74
C ILE A 23 -1.32 -2.64 -2.82
N MET A 24 -0.56 -1.66 -3.32
CA MET A 24 0.48 -0.94 -2.61
C MET A 24 0.14 0.55 -2.55
N HIS A 25 0.63 1.23 -1.51
CA HIS A 25 0.43 2.67 -1.30
C HIS A 25 1.54 3.21 -0.40
N PRO A 26 2.22 4.33 -0.75
CA PRO A 26 3.34 4.85 0.04
C PRO A 26 2.93 5.46 1.39
N LEU A 27 1.64 5.78 1.57
CA LEU A 27 1.08 6.48 2.73
C LEU A 27 1.64 7.92 2.92
N PRO A 28 0.95 8.82 3.65
CA PRO A 28 -0.41 8.67 4.17
C PRO A 28 -1.42 8.57 3.02
N ARG A 29 -2.50 7.82 3.21
CA ARG A 29 -3.64 7.88 2.29
C ARG A 29 -4.65 8.91 2.77
N LEU A 30 -5.34 9.56 1.84
CA LEU A 30 -6.55 10.34 2.11
C LEU A 30 -7.76 9.45 1.79
N ASP A 31 -8.56 9.84 0.80
CA ASP A 31 -9.81 9.18 0.42
C ASP A 31 -9.64 8.26 -0.80
N GLU A 32 -8.42 8.09 -1.30
CA GLU A 32 -8.11 7.29 -2.49
C GLU A 32 -8.20 5.77 -2.26
N ILE A 33 -8.19 5.29 -1.02
CA ILE A 33 -8.40 3.87 -0.68
C ILE A 33 -9.35 3.80 0.52
N THR A 34 -10.51 3.17 0.36
CA THR A 34 -11.50 3.05 1.43
C THR A 34 -11.02 2.12 2.55
N VAL A 35 -11.50 2.34 3.77
CA VAL A 35 -11.07 1.56 4.96
C VAL A 35 -11.45 0.09 4.85
N GLU A 36 -12.54 -0.25 4.15
CA GLU A 36 -12.96 -1.64 3.92
C GLU A 36 -11.90 -2.48 3.19
N VAL A 37 -11.06 -1.85 2.34
CA VAL A 37 -9.96 -2.52 1.62
C VAL A 37 -8.87 -3.03 2.58
N ASP A 38 -8.75 -2.47 3.79
CA ASP A 38 -7.74 -2.89 4.77
C ASP A 38 -7.86 -4.34 5.20
N SER A 39 -9.09 -4.87 5.16
CA SER A 39 -9.38 -6.24 5.53
C SER A 39 -9.06 -7.26 4.42
N ASP A 40 -8.86 -6.80 3.18
CA ASP A 40 -8.54 -7.67 2.05
C ASP A 40 -7.06 -8.11 2.14
N PRO A 41 -6.74 -9.42 2.07
CA PRO A 41 -5.36 -9.90 2.15
C PRO A 41 -4.43 -9.32 1.06
N ARG A 42 -5.00 -8.88 -0.07
CA ARG A 42 -4.29 -8.25 -1.18
C ARG A 42 -3.83 -6.83 -0.86
N ALA A 43 -4.37 -6.19 0.18
CA ALA A 43 -3.87 -4.91 0.69
C ALA A 43 -2.48 -5.10 1.36
N ALA A 44 -1.44 -4.59 0.73
CA ALA A 44 -0.05 -4.75 1.18
C ALA A 44 0.61 -3.48 1.69
N TYR A 45 -0.04 -2.31 1.67
CA TYR A 45 0.56 -1.04 2.10
C TYR A 45 1.06 -1.04 3.55
N PHE A 46 0.42 -1.78 4.47
CA PHE A 46 0.98 -1.98 5.82
C PHE A 46 2.22 -2.89 5.85
N ARG A 47 2.21 -3.98 5.06
CA ARG A 47 3.39 -4.84 4.90
C ARG A 47 4.53 -4.08 4.24
N GLN A 48 4.24 -3.22 3.27
CA GLN A 48 5.18 -2.34 2.59
C GLN A 48 5.86 -1.37 3.58
N ALA A 49 5.08 -0.70 4.44
CA ALA A 49 5.63 0.18 5.47
C ALA A 49 6.59 -0.57 6.41
N LYS A 50 6.19 -1.78 6.85
CA LYS A 50 7.04 -2.67 7.65
C LYS A 50 8.30 -3.11 6.90
N ASN A 51 8.20 -3.46 5.62
CA ASN A 51 9.36 -3.80 4.80
C ASN A 51 10.34 -2.61 4.67
N GLY A 52 9.83 -1.38 4.67
CA GLY A 52 10.65 -0.17 4.73
C GLY A 52 11.55 -0.11 5.97
N LEU A 53 11.15 -0.65 7.12
CA LEU A 53 12.02 -0.77 8.30
C LEU A 53 13.22 -1.68 8.00
N TYR A 54 12.95 -2.89 7.49
CA TYR A 54 13.99 -3.89 7.23
C TYR A 54 14.97 -3.44 6.15
N ILE A 55 14.49 -2.81 5.09
CA ILE A 55 15.35 -2.25 4.04
C ILE A 55 16.25 -1.16 4.62
N ARG A 56 15.71 -0.24 5.44
CA ARG A 56 16.55 0.79 6.08
C ARG A 56 17.59 0.17 7.02
N MET A 57 17.23 -0.83 7.81
CA MET A 57 18.19 -1.56 8.65
C MET A 57 19.31 -2.20 7.81
N ALA A 58 18.95 -2.87 6.71
CA ALA A 58 19.92 -3.49 5.80
C ALA A 58 20.84 -2.45 5.15
N LEU A 59 20.29 -1.33 4.68
CA LEU A 59 21.05 -0.22 4.10
C LEU A 59 22.01 0.40 5.13
N LEU A 60 21.55 0.67 6.35
CA LEU A 60 22.39 1.21 7.42
C LEU A 60 23.50 0.22 7.80
N LYS A 61 23.19 -1.08 7.89
CA LYS A 61 24.20 -2.12 8.12
C LYS A 61 25.26 -2.11 7.02
N LEU A 62 24.84 -2.05 5.75
CA LEU A 62 25.76 -2.03 4.60
C LEU A 62 26.67 -0.79 4.62
N LEU A 63 26.13 0.38 4.96
CA LEU A 63 26.89 1.64 4.93
C LEU A 63 27.85 1.80 6.13
N LEU A 64 27.50 1.24 7.29
CA LEU A 64 28.24 1.47 8.54
C LEU A 64 29.11 0.28 8.96
N LEU A 65 28.79 -0.93 8.52
CA LEU A 65 29.43 -2.18 8.94
C LEU A 65 29.84 -3.08 7.76
N GLY A 66 29.63 -2.62 6.52
CA GLY A 66 29.95 -3.31 5.27
C GLY A 66 31.26 -2.85 4.65
#